data_AF-M5DLW4-F1
#
_entry.id   AF-M5DLW4-F1
#
_cell.length_a   1.000
_cell.length_b   1.000
_cell.length_c   1.000
_cell.angle_alpha   90.00
_cell.angle_beta   90.00
_cell.angle_gamma   90.00
#
_symmetry.space_group_name_H-M   'P 1'
#
loop_
_entity.id
_entity.type
_entity.pdbx_description
1 polymer ?
#
loop_
_entity_poly.entity_id
_entity_poly.type
_entity_poly.pdbx_seq_one_letter_code
_entity_poly.pdbx_strand_id
1 'polypeptide(L)'
;MFQLRSRKNPKGPSMSQARHIKKDLGIARLAFMAPAPSPRFDKLTNWEGQPDSLDALDLTIYTHKLGSNGHFPDNIQKYRVYNNEWQFKGLPIIQRACGEINLVVDVIRIDDLPINENLFNKRDLALTCLENIKYAHAEVHTEPPKNDVFNLNPQKWPTYLGPINSQWIKKINTDWLYYEFQSLTHHSSTVAWITPLTDQHFILFNFSVSRSCPNNNNAYRIEEHVPRKNFLDYIHKFMDTVEIELQPEFEQKREQQKKLEDEAKPVIEATSEHIALAKTVMHEWSDCQYKDPSKDKGEDRRAPFKDVSDRIDWIVTPKPTPGSYPRGELIYNHAIMEKLKQDSAQASMMQTALESSTNDKPLA
;
A
#
# COMPACT_ATOMS: atom_id res chain seq x y z
N MET A 1 -13.53 26.38 -14.53
CA MET A 1 -12.89 25.92 -15.78
C MET A 1 -13.15 24.42 -15.94
N PHE A 2 -13.95 24.00 -16.93
CA PHE A 2 -14.25 22.58 -17.16
C PHE A 2 -13.04 21.90 -17.80
N GLN A 3 -12.26 21.13 -17.05
CA GLN A 3 -11.21 20.30 -17.66
C GLN A 3 -11.83 19.07 -18.33
N LEU A 4 -11.54 18.90 -19.62
CA LEU A 4 -11.91 17.73 -20.40
C LEU A 4 -11.19 16.47 -19.87
N ARG A 5 -11.81 15.30 -20.02
CA ARG A 5 -11.23 14.01 -19.64
C ARG A 5 -10.05 13.72 -20.57
N SER A 6 -8.90 13.37 -20.00
CA SER A 6 -7.71 12.94 -20.74
C SER A 6 -6.93 11.92 -19.92
N ARG A 7 -5.92 11.25 -20.49
CA ARG A 7 -5.06 10.34 -19.72
C ARG A 7 -4.30 11.07 -18.62
N LYS A 8 -3.95 12.34 -18.88
CA LYS A 8 -3.34 13.24 -17.88
C LYS A 8 -4.33 13.77 -16.85
N ASN A 9 -5.63 13.64 -17.12
CA ASN A 9 -6.71 14.09 -16.24
C ASN A 9 -7.86 13.05 -16.23
N PRO A 10 -7.60 11.84 -15.71
CA PRO A 10 -8.58 10.78 -15.74
C PRO A 10 -9.69 11.05 -14.73
N LYS A 11 -10.93 10.69 -15.04
CA LYS A 11 -12.08 10.90 -14.14
C LYS A 11 -12.62 9.57 -13.64
N GLY A 12 -12.68 9.43 -12.32
CA GLY A 12 -13.37 8.34 -11.64
C GLY A 12 -14.90 8.52 -11.65
N PRO A 13 -15.63 7.65 -10.95
CA PRO A 13 -17.08 7.78 -10.77
C PRO A 13 -17.45 9.05 -10.01
N SER A 14 -18.68 9.52 -10.18
CA SER A 14 -19.15 10.73 -9.52
C SER A 14 -19.55 10.45 -8.07
N MET A 15 -18.98 11.19 -7.13
CA MET A 15 -19.44 11.18 -5.73
C MET A 15 -20.88 11.71 -5.57
N SER A 16 -21.40 12.48 -6.54
CA SER A 16 -22.80 12.90 -6.53
C SER A 16 -23.79 11.73 -6.73
N GLN A 17 -23.31 10.59 -7.23
CA GLN A 17 -24.08 9.36 -7.40
C GLN A 17 -23.73 8.32 -6.32
N ALA A 18 -22.93 8.71 -5.32
CA ALA A 18 -22.59 7.84 -4.22
C ALA A 18 -23.82 7.57 -3.35
N ARG A 19 -23.90 6.35 -2.81
CA ARG A 19 -24.90 5.95 -1.82
C ARG A 19 -24.24 5.87 -0.45
N HIS A 20 -25.08 6.01 0.57
CA HIS A 20 -24.66 5.86 1.94
C HIS A 20 -24.47 4.37 2.26
N ILE A 21 -23.26 3.99 2.66
CA ILE A 21 -22.94 2.69 3.20
C ILE A 21 -22.87 2.81 4.72
N LYS A 22 -23.53 1.90 5.44
CA LYS A 22 -23.49 1.81 6.89
C LYS A 22 -23.13 0.39 7.29
N LYS A 23 -22.17 0.25 8.19
CA LYS A 23 -21.73 -1.02 8.78
C LYS A 23 -21.75 -0.91 10.29
N ASP A 24 -22.46 -1.81 10.96
CA ASP A 24 -22.37 -2.00 12.40
C ASP A 24 -21.36 -3.11 12.69
N LEU A 25 -20.30 -2.79 13.44
CA LEU A 25 -19.19 -3.68 13.75
C LEU A 25 -19.25 -4.20 15.20
N GLY A 26 -20.34 -3.93 15.94
CA GLY A 26 -20.43 -4.24 17.37
C GLY A 26 -19.64 -3.23 18.20
N ILE A 27 -18.35 -3.06 17.92
CA ILE A 27 -17.43 -2.13 18.61
C ILE A 27 -17.53 -0.68 18.11
N ALA A 28 -18.03 -0.48 16.89
CA ALA A 28 -18.15 0.82 16.24
C ALA A 28 -19.19 0.79 15.13
N ARG A 29 -19.74 1.95 14.78
CA ARG A 29 -20.51 2.17 13.56
C ARG A 29 -19.64 2.89 12.53
N LEU A 30 -19.57 2.32 11.35
CA LEU A 30 -18.87 2.87 10.20
C LEU A 30 -19.89 3.38 9.17
N ALA A 31 -19.73 4.61 8.71
CA ALA A 31 -20.55 5.22 7.68
C ALA A 31 -19.69 5.94 6.64
N PHE A 32 -20.02 5.82 5.35
CA PHE A 32 -19.34 6.55 4.27
C PHE A 32 -20.15 6.60 2.98
N MET A 33 -19.71 7.42 2.02
CA MET A 33 -20.34 7.54 0.70
C MET A 33 -19.53 6.78 -0.36
N ALA A 34 -20.16 5.83 -1.04
CA ALA A 34 -19.53 5.04 -2.11
C ALA A 34 -20.38 4.99 -3.38
N PRO A 35 -19.81 5.28 -4.57
CA PRO A 35 -20.45 4.95 -5.85
C PRO A 35 -20.60 3.45 -6.07
N ALA A 36 -21.46 3.05 -7.01
CA ALA A 36 -21.61 1.64 -7.38
C ALA A 36 -20.28 1.07 -7.90
N PRO A 37 -19.99 -0.22 -7.66
CA PRO A 37 -18.85 -0.88 -8.28
C PRO A 37 -18.88 -0.70 -9.80
N SER A 38 -17.71 -0.47 -10.37
CA SER A 38 -17.52 -0.38 -11.82
C SER A 38 -16.31 -1.22 -12.24
N PRO A 39 -16.32 -2.54 -11.98
CA PRO A 39 -15.16 -3.37 -12.18
C PRO A 39 -14.79 -3.52 -13.65
N ARG A 40 -13.52 -3.78 -13.94
CA ARG A 40 -13.07 -4.10 -15.30
C ARG A 40 -13.59 -5.43 -15.83
N PHE A 41 -13.82 -6.37 -14.92
CA PHE A 41 -14.31 -7.70 -15.24
C PHE A 41 -15.42 -8.09 -14.26
N ASP A 42 -16.67 -8.09 -14.71
CA ASP A 42 -17.88 -8.23 -13.88
C ASP A 42 -18.01 -9.58 -13.11
N LYS A 43 -17.17 -10.58 -13.41
CA LYS A 43 -17.33 -11.97 -12.92
C LYS A 43 -16.27 -12.47 -11.95
N LEU A 44 -15.28 -11.65 -11.58
CA LEU A 44 -14.12 -12.15 -10.82
C LEU A 44 -14.23 -11.95 -9.31
N THR A 45 -15.13 -11.09 -8.81
CA THR A 45 -15.18 -10.73 -7.39
C THR A 45 -16.60 -10.36 -6.96
N ASN A 46 -17.02 -10.84 -5.79
CA ASN A 46 -18.24 -10.38 -5.15
C ASN A 46 -17.96 -9.04 -4.46
N TRP A 47 -18.30 -7.94 -5.13
CA TRP A 47 -18.15 -6.58 -4.60
C TRP A 47 -19.27 -6.27 -3.63
N GLU A 48 -18.93 -5.67 -2.49
CA GLU A 48 -19.89 -5.30 -1.44
C GLU A 48 -20.69 -6.48 -0.87
N GLY A 49 -20.15 -7.70 -0.94
CA GLY A 49 -20.84 -8.91 -0.46
C GLY A 49 -20.80 -9.12 1.05
N GLN A 50 -20.16 -8.22 1.81
CA GLN A 50 -20.01 -8.32 3.25
C GLN A 50 -21.29 -7.86 3.97
N PRO A 51 -21.65 -8.46 5.12
CA PRO A 51 -22.86 -8.12 5.85
C PRO A 51 -22.84 -6.67 6.36
N ASP A 52 -24.02 -6.08 6.56
CA ASP A 52 -24.16 -4.72 7.09
C ASP A 52 -24.04 -4.66 8.62
N SER A 53 -24.21 -5.79 9.30
CA SER A 53 -24.05 -5.93 10.74
C SER A 53 -23.22 -7.16 11.03
N LEU A 54 -22.21 -6.99 11.89
CA LEU A 54 -21.37 -8.05 12.42
C LEU A 54 -20.84 -7.64 13.79
N ASP A 55 -20.43 -8.59 14.60
CA ASP A 55 -19.73 -8.31 15.85
C ASP A 55 -18.23 -8.54 15.65
N ALA A 56 -17.43 -7.47 15.66
CA ALA A 56 -15.98 -7.56 15.50
C ALA A 56 -15.29 -8.21 16.71
N LEU A 57 -16.01 -8.43 17.83
CA LEU A 57 -15.52 -9.21 18.97
C LEU A 57 -15.70 -10.72 18.78
N ASP A 58 -16.49 -11.17 17.79
CA ASP A 58 -16.61 -12.59 17.46
C ASP A 58 -15.34 -13.06 16.76
N LEU A 59 -14.49 -13.79 17.48
CA LEU A 59 -13.20 -14.25 16.97
C LEU A 59 -13.34 -15.25 15.82
N THR A 60 -14.51 -15.89 15.64
CA THR A 60 -14.71 -16.93 14.62
C THR A 60 -14.77 -16.39 13.20
N ILE A 61 -14.99 -15.08 13.03
CA ILE A 61 -15.11 -14.45 11.70
C ILE A 61 -13.75 -14.19 11.07
N TYR A 62 -12.69 -14.13 11.88
CA TYR A 62 -11.38 -13.67 11.44
C TYR A 62 -10.59 -14.74 10.66
N THR A 63 -9.69 -14.27 9.80
CA THR A 63 -8.75 -15.10 9.07
C THR A 63 -7.35 -14.51 9.09
N HIS A 64 -6.34 -15.37 9.00
CA HIS A 64 -4.94 -14.97 8.83
C HIS A 64 -4.53 -14.83 7.35
N LYS A 65 -5.42 -15.12 6.38
CA LYS A 65 -5.06 -15.07 4.96
C LYS A 65 -4.78 -13.63 4.50
N LEU A 66 -3.63 -13.37 3.90
CA LEU A 66 -3.33 -12.08 3.26
C LEU A 66 -3.88 -12.02 1.82
N GLY A 67 -3.79 -13.13 1.09
CA GLY A 67 -4.23 -13.32 -0.30
C GLY A 67 -4.22 -14.81 -0.67
N SER A 68 -4.01 -15.14 -1.94
CA SER A 68 -4.02 -16.54 -2.42
C SER A 68 -2.96 -17.42 -1.75
N ASN A 69 -1.76 -16.86 -1.55
CA ASN A 69 -0.58 -17.61 -1.08
C ASN A 69 0.08 -16.99 0.18
N GLY A 70 -0.49 -15.91 0.72
CA GLY A 70 0.10 -15.16 1.84
C GLY A 70 -0.66 -15.40 3.15
N HIS A 71 0.08 -15.45 4.26
CA HIS A 71 -0.47 -15.57 5.61
C HIS A 71 0.13 -14.48 6.50
N PHE A 72 -0.72 -13.88 7.33
CA PHE A 72 -0.29 -13.14 8.51
C PHE A 72 0.22 -14.12 9.57
N PRO A 73 1.06 -13.67 10.51
CA PRO A 73 1.42 -14.48 11.66
C PRO A 73 0.17 -14.75 12.54
N ASP A 74 0.28 -15.75 13.41
CA ASP A 74 -0.83 -16.23 14.24
C ASP A 74 -1.42 -15.16 15.18
N ASN A 75 -0.66 -14.12 15.50
CA ASN A 75 -1.12 -13.02 16.35
C ASN A 75 -1.82 -11.88 15.57
N ILE A 76 -1.86 -11.94 14.24
CA ILE A 76 -2.51 -10.94 13.38
C ILE A 76 -3.64 -11.59 12.60
N GLN A 77 -4.84 -11.06 12.82
CA GLN A 77 -6.08 -11.57 12.26
C GLN A 77 -6.80 -10.46 11.49
N LYS A 78 -7.47 -10.81 10.40
CA LYS A 78 -8.26 -9.84 9.62
C LYS A 78 -9.67 -10.32 9.34
N TYR A 79 -10.58 -9.35 9.26
CA TYR A 79 -11.91 -9.53 8.71
C TYR A 79 -12.19 -8.42 7.69
N ARG A 80 -12.70 -8.81 6.52
CA ARG A 80 -13.06 -7.84 5.48
C ARG A 80 -14.46 -7.32 5.73
N VAL A 81 -14.57 -6.02 5.96
CA VAL A 81 -15.83 -5.30 6.21
C VAL A 81 -16.46 -4.80 4.92
N TYR A 82 -15.64 -4.41 3.94
CA TYR A 82 -16.14 -3.87 2.68
C TYR A 82 -15.08 -3.99 1.58
N ASN A 83 -15.52 -4.17 0.33
CA ASN A 83 -14.66 -4.01 -0.84
C ASN A 83 -15.40 -3.40 -2.03
N ASN A 84 -14.68 -2.62 -2.83
CA ASN A 84 -15.21 -2.01 -4.05
C ASN A 84 -14.10 -1.77 -5.10
N GLU A 85 -14.50 -1.59 -6.36
CA GLU A 85 -13.62 -1.23 -7.48
C GLU A 85 -14.23 -0.09 -8.30
N TRP A 86 -13.41 0.92 -8.60
CA TRP A 86 -13.80 2.06 -9.42
C TRP A 86 -12.85 2.32 -10.57
N GLN A 87 -13.40 2.36 -11.79
CA GLN A 87 -12.63 2.71 -12.98
C GLN A 87 -12.46 4.22 -13.17
N PHE A 88 -11.29 4.58 -13.69
CA PHE A 88 -10.95 5.93 -14.10
C PHE A 88 -10.85 6.01 -15.62
N LYS A 89 -11.64 6.90 -16.22
CA LYS A 89 -11.77 7.07 -17.67
C LYS A 89 -10.95 8.28 -18.15
N GLY A 90 -10.08 8.05 -19.13
CA GLY A 90 -9.10 9.05 -19.61
C GLY A 90 -9.19 9.41 -21.09
N LEU A 91 -10.17 8.94 -21.85
CA LEU A 91 -10.33 9.33 -23.25
C LEU A 91 -11.77 9.82 -23.50
N PRO A 92 -11.96 10.98 -24.16
CA PRO A 92 -13.28 11.62 -24.29
C PRO A 92 -14.20 10.92 -25.29
N ILE A 93 -13.64 10.29 -26.34
CA ILE A 93 -14.42 9.64 -27.41
C ILE A 93 -14.54 8.13 -27.19
N ILE A 94 -13.46 7.50 -26.72
CA ILE A 94 -13.42 6.08 -26.40
C ILE A 94 -13.36 5.99 -24.87
N GLN A 95 -14.39 5.45 -24.21
CA GLN A 95 -14.42 5.32 -22.74
C GLN A 95 -13.44 4.26 -22.18
N ARG A 96 -12.24 4.12 -22.76
CA ARG A 96 -11.22 3.21 -22.25
C ARG A 96 -10.77 3.68 -20.87
N ALA A 97 -10.86 2.77 -19.90
CA ALA A 97 -10.25 2.94 -18.60
C ALA A 97 -8.73 3.13 -18.77
N CYS A 98 -8.16 4.06 -18.02
CA CYS A 98 -6.72 4.29 -17.92
C CYS A 98 -6.20 4.02 -16.51
N GLY A 99 -7.03 3.41 -15.67
CA GLY A 99 -6.71 2.99 -14.34
C GLY A 99 -7.95 2.65 -13.54
N GLU A 100 -7.73 2.17 -12.34
CA GLU A 100 -8.74 1.71 -11.40
C GLU A 100 -8.25 1.91 -9.97
N ILE A 101 -9.20 2.03 -9.04
CA ILE A 101 -8.97 1.99 -7.60
C ILE A 101 -9.73 0.79 -7.05
N ASN A 102 -9.01 -0.12 -6.42
CA ASN A 102 -9.58 -1.19 -5.61
C ASN A 102 -9.52 -0.76 -4.14
N LEU A 103 -10.67 -0.62 -3.50
CA LEU A 103 -10.79 -0.37 -2.07
C LEU A 103 -11.06 -1.69 -1.35
N VAL A 104 -10.28 -1.95 -0.32
CA VAL A 104 -10.55 -2.96 0.70
C VAL A 104 -10.58 -2.27 2.06
N VAL A 105 -11.64 -2.52 2.83
CA VAL A 105 -11.76 -2.09 4.22
C VAL A 105 -11.73 -3.34 5.08
N ASP A 106 -10.68 -3.48 5.88
CA ASP A 106 -10.49 -4.60 6.77
C ASP A 106 -10.46 -4.09 8.23
N VAL A 107 -11.01 -4.86 9.16
CA VAL A 107 -10.72 -4.74 10.60
C VAL A 107 -9.61 -5.74 10.90
N ILE A 108 -8.54 -5.26 11.51
CA ILE A 108 -7.40 -6.05 11.92
C ILE A 108 -7.41 -6.16 13.44
N ARG A 109 -7.27 -7.39 13.94
CA ARG A 109 -7.14 -7.74 15.35
C ARG A 109 -5.71 -8.17 15.64
N ILE A 110 -5.18 -7.73 16.78
CA ILE A 110 -3.88 -8.13 17.32
C ILE A 110 -4.08 -8.83 18.66
N ASP A 111 -3.69 -10.11 18.73
CA ASP A 111 -4.00 -10.97 19.87
C ASP A 111 -3.00 -10.78 21.03
N ASP A 112 -1.73 -10.61 20.68
CA ASP A 112 -0.60 -10.66 21.61
C ASP A 112 0.10 -9.30 21.75
N LEU A 113 -0.68 -8.22 21.93
CA LEU A 113 -0.09 -6.94 22.30
C LEU A 113 0.53 -7.03 23.70
N PRO A 114 1.75 -6.51 23.91
CA PRO A 114 2.35 -6.41 25.24
C PRO A 114 1.41 -5.73 26.24
N ILE A 115 1.48 -6.13 27.51
CA ILE A 115 0.55 -5.69 28.57
C ILE A 115 0.48 -4.15 28.71
N ASN A 116 1.56 -3.46 28.37
CA ASN A 116 1.70 -2.00 28.45
C ASN A 116 1.47 -1.28 27.11
N GLU A 117 1.11 -2.01 26.05
CA GLU A 117 0.82 -1.46 24.72
C GLU A 117 -0.68 -1.46 24.44
N ASN A 118 -1.13 -0.46 23.69
CA ASN A 118 -2.55 -0.24 23.41
C ASN A 118 -2.68 0.46 22.05
N LEU A 119 -3.53 -0.04 21.14
CA LEU A 119 -3.68 0.58 19.83
C LEU A 119 -4.27 2.00 19.84
N PHE A 120 -4.93 2.43 20.93
CA PHE A 120 -5.27 3.84 21.08
C PHE A 120 -4.04 4.74 21.21
N ASN A 121 -2.89 4.17 21.59
CA ASN A 121 -1.61 4.84 21.54
C ASN A 121 -1.05 4.90 20.12
N LYS A 122 -0.71 6.13 19.72
CA LYS A 122 -0.28 6.43 18.35
C LYS A 122 1.06 5.81 17.99
N ARG A 123 1.96 5.67 18.96
CA ARG A 123 3.23 4.96 18.76
C ARG A 123 2.98 3.47 18.59
N ASP A 124 2.21 2.87 19.48
CA ASP A 124 1.92 1.43 19.44
C ASP A 124 1.16 1.07 18.15
N LEU A 125 0.22 1.92 17.72
CA LEU A 125 -0.45 1.78 16.43
C LEU A 125 0.52 1.89 15.25
N ALA A 126 1.44 2.84 15.27
CA ALA A 126 2.43 3.00 14.20
C ALA A 126 3.39 1.80 14.10
N LEU A 127 3.83 1.28 15.25
CA LEU A 127 4.65 0.05 15.32
C LEU A 127 3.86 -1.18 14.84
N THR A 128 2.60 -1.29 15.24
CA THR A 128 1.69 -2.35 14.75
C THR A 128 1.49 -2.26 13.24
N CYS A 129 1.32 -1.05 12.70
CA CYS A 129 1.22 -0.81 11.27
C CYS A 129 2.49 -1.20 10.52
N LEU A 130 3.68 -0.99 11.10
CA LEU A 130 4.94 -1.46 10.52
C LEU A 130 4.99 -2.99 10.41
N GLU A 131 4.53 -3.71 11.43
CA GLU A 131 4.45 -5.17 11.36
C GLU A 131 3.43 -5.61 10.30
N ASN A 132 2.29 -4.92 10.15
CA ASN A 132 1.35 -5.18 9.06
C ASN A 132 1.98 -4.95 7.67
N ILE A 133 2.71 -3.84 7.51
CA ILE A 133 3.43 -3.47 6.27
C ILE A 133 4.44 -4.55 5.86
N LYS A 134 5.15 -5.16 6.82
CA LYS A 134 6.13 -6.24 6.56
C LYS A 134 5.49 -7.39 5.80
N TYR A 135 4.26 -7.78 6.13
CA TYR A 135 3.57 -8.86 5.42
C TYR A 135 2.91 -8.39 4.12
N ALA A 136 2.33 -7.19 4.11
CA ALA A 136 1.62 -6.66 2.95
C ALA A 136 2.55 -6.20 1.80
N HIS A 137 3.75 -5.71 2.12
CA HIS A 137 4.59 -4.97 1.18
C HIS A 137 6.07 -5.40 1.15
N ALA A 138 6.55 -6.29 2.03
CA ALA A 138 7.92 -6.82 1.92
C ALA A 138 8.05 -7.95 0.88
N GLU A 139 7.35 -7.83 -0.24
CA GLU A 139 7.53 -8.73 -1.37
C GLU A 139 8.81 -8.34 -2.14
N VAL A 140 9.62 -9.35 -2.46
CA VAL A 140 10.86 -9.21 -3.20
C VAL A 140 10.86 -10.21 -4.36
N HIS A 141 11.41 -9.82 -5.51
CA HIS A 141 11.47 -10.65 -6.71
C HIS A 141 12.93 -10.89 -7.13
N THR A 142 13.19 -12.02 -7.77
CA THR A 142 14.52 -12.46 -8.22
C THR A 142 14.85 -12.08 -9.67
N GLU A 143 13.87 -11.61 -10.45
CA GLU A 143 14.06 -11.41 -11.90
C GLU A 143 14.57 -10.01 -12.23
N PRO A 144 15.85 -9.83 -12.64
CA PRO A 144 16.24 -8.63 -13.37
C PRO A 144 15.49 -8.58 -14.72
N PRO A 145 15.29 -7.38 -15.32
CA PRO A 145 14.72 -7.28 -16.66
C PRO A 145 15.52 -8.16 -17.65
N LYS A 146 14.80 -8.89 -18.50
CA LYS A 146 15.18 -10.09 -19.28
C LYS A 146 16.43 -10.08 -20.19
N ASN A 147 17.39 -9.17 -20.04
CA ASN A 147 18.48 -9.00 -21.02
C ASN A 147 19.92 -9.14 -20.51
N ASP A 148 20.17 -9.45 -19.24
CA ASP A 148 21.55 -9.66 -18.77
C ASP A 148 21.87 -11.15 -18.57
N VAL A 149 22.41 -11.76 -19.62
CA VAL A 149 22.81 -13.18 -19.67
C VAL A 149 24.03 -13.47 -18.77
N PHE A 150 24.69 -12.43 -18.25
CA PHE A 150 25.88 -12.55 -17.40
C PHE A 150 25.62 -12.19 -15.93
N ASN A 151 24.36 -12.05 -15.51
CA ASN A 151 24.07 -11.80 -14.11
C ASN A 151 24.25 -13.09 -13.27
N LEU A 152 25.49 -13.30 -12.81
CA LEU A 152 25.92 -14.41 -11.97
C LEU A 152 25.46 -14.29 -10.50
N ASN A 153 24.66 -13.27 -10.17
CA ASN A 153 24.13 -13.09 -8.83
C ASN A 153 22.69 -12.56 -8.94
N PRO A 154 21.64 -13.42 -8.91
CA PRO A 154 20.25 -12.95 -8.92
C PRO A 154 19.91 -12.31 -7.58
N GLN A 155 20.44 -11.11 -7.35
CA GLN A 155 20.12 -10.31 -6.17
C GLN A 155 18.62 -10.01 -6.21
N LYS A 156 17.90 -10.44 -5.17
CA LYS A 156 16.49 -10.09 -5.01
C LYS A 156 16.32 -8.58 -4.90
N TRP A 157 15.28 -8.05 -5.53
CA TRP A 157 14.96 -6.62 -5.52
C TRP A 157 13.60 -6.36 -4.87
N PRO A 158 13.44 -5.21 -4.18
CA PRO A 158 12.16 -4.81 -3.62
C PRO A 158 11.14 -4.52 -4.72
N THR A 159 9.91 -4.97 -4.52
CA THR A 159 8.79 -4.64 -5.43
C THR A 159 8.22 -3.25 -5.18
N TYR A 160 8.31 -2.76 -3.94
CA TYR A 160 7.75 -1.48 -3.50
C TYR A 160 8.78 -0.61 -2.78
N LEU A 161 8.59 0.70 -2.88
CA LEU A 161 9.17 1.70 -1.99
C LEU A 161 8.06 2.26 -1.11
N GLY A 162 8.28 2.26 0.20
CA GLY A 162 7.44 3.04 1.09
C GLY A 162 7.68 2.78 2.59
N PRO A 163 7.04 3.59 3.44
CA PRO A 163 6.16 4.70 3.05
C PRO A 163 6.87 5.85 2.32
N ILE A 164 6.33 6.30 1.18
CA ILE A 164 6.83 7.49 0.45
C ILE A 164 6.17 8.78 0.93
N ASN A 165 5.07 8.65 1.65
CA ASN A 165 4.41 9.72 2.38
C ASN A 165 3.77 9.08 3.60
N SER A 166 4.03 9.61 4.79
CA SER A 166 3.38 9.18 6.03
C SER A 166 3.15 10.37 6.94
N GLN A 167 1.96 10.45 7.50
CA GLN A 167 1.52 11.56 8.34
C GLN A 167 0.26 11.18 9.11
N TRP A 168 0.03 11.89 10.21
CA TRP A 168 -1.25 11.88 10.90
C TRP A 168 -2.15 12.96 10.31
N ILE A 169 -3.42 12.65 10.09
CA ILE A 169 -4.39 13.56 9.47
C ILE A 169 -5.69 13.55 10.29
N LYS A 170 -6.21 14.72 10.63
CA LYS A 170 -7.55 14.84 11.22
C LYS A 170 -8.62 14.93 10.13
N LYS A 171 -9.58 14.00 10.11
CA LYS A 171 -10.77 14.05 9.26
C LYS A 171 -12.00 13.62 10.04
N ILE A 172 -13.08 14.40 9.95
CA ILE A 172 -14.39 14.16 10.60
C ILE A 172 -14.22 13.61 12.03
N ASN A 173 -13.57 14.40 12.90
CA ASN A 173 -13.31 14.07 14.31
C ASN A 173 -12.46 12.82 14.58
N THR A 174 -11.88 12.20 13.56
CA THR A 174 -11.02 11.02 13.67
C THR A 174 -9.60 11.36 13.28
N ASP A 175 -8.65 10.83 14.04
CA ASP A 175 -7.22 10.92 13.75
C ASP A 175 -6.79 9.69 12.95
N TRP A 176 -6.31 9.92 11.74
CA TRP A 176 -5.90 8.86 10.83
C TRP A 176 -4.39 8.82 10.67
N LEU A 177 -3.79 7.64 10.81
CA LEU A 177 -2.47 7.38 10.27
C LEU A 177 -2.60 7.09 8.77
N TYR A 178 -2.00 7.96 7.96
CA TYR A 178 -1.98 7.86 6.51
C TYR A 178 -0.60 7.44 6.02
N TYR A 179 -0.56 6.54 5.03
CA TYR A 179 0.67 6.32 4.28
C TYR A 179 0.47 5.85 2.83
N GLU A 180 1.50 6.10 2.00
CA GLU A 180 1.55 5.73 0.59
C GLU A 180 2.73 4.79 0.29
N PHE A 181 2.51 3.79 -0.56
CA PHE A 181 3.54 2.94 -1.16
C PHE A 181 3.53 3.07 -2.69
N GLN A 182 4.71 3.06 -3.29
CA GLN A 182 4.90 3.13 -4.73
C GLN A 182 5.56 1.84 -5.21
N SER A 183 4.94 1.13 -6.18
CA SER A 183 5.62 0.04 -6.85
C SER A 183 6.84 0.56 -7.62
N LEU A 184 7.92 -0.22 -7.64
CA LEU A 184 9.14 0.08 -8.38
C LEU A 184 9.14 -0.56 -9.78
N THR A 185 8.48 -1.70 -9.93
CA THR A 185 8.51 -2.54 -11.13
C THR A 185 7.22 -2.50 -11.95
N HIS A 186 6.10 -2.10 -11.32
CA HIS A 186 4.78 -2.10 -11.92
C HIS A 186 4.09 -0.73 -11.76
N HIS A 187 2.88 -0.62 -12.27
CA HIS A 187 2.11 0.63 -12.31
C HIS A 187 1.12 0.79 -11.15
N SER A 188 1.26 -0.04 -10.10
CA SER A 188 0.42 0.02 -8.90
C SER A 188 1.02 0.93 -7.83
N SER A 189 0.15 1.55 -7.04
CA SER A 189 0.51 2.23 -5.79
C SER A 189 -0.56 1.93 -4.75
N THR A 190 -0.18 1.93 -3.49
CA THR A 190 -1.09 1.64 -2.38
C THR A 190 -1.20 2.85 -1.48
N VAL A 191 -2.41 3.15 -1.01
CA VAL A 191 -2.70 4.23 -0.07
C VAL A 191 -3.49 3.66 1.08
N ALA A 192 -3.01 3.84 2.30
CA ALA A 192 -3.65 3.30 3.49
C ALA A 192 -4.08 4.43 4.44
N TRP A 193 -5.24 4.24 5.07
CA TRP A 193 -5.75 5.04 6.17
C TRP A 193 -6.11 4.13 7.33
N ILE A 194 -5.53 4.38 8.49
CA ILE A 194 -5.70 3.55 9.69
C ILE A 194 -6.15 4.40 10.87
N THR A 195 -7.05 3.87 11.67
CA THR A 195 -7.42 4.40 13.00
C THR A 195 -7.77 3.23 13.93
N PRO A 196 -7.46 3.33 15.24
CA PRO A 196 -7.84 2.30 16.19
C PRO A 196 -9.36 2.33 16.45
N LEU A 197 -9.93 1.15 16.70
CA LEU A 197 -11.32 0.97 17.13
C LEU A 197 -11.39 0.54 18.60
N THR A 198 -10.44 -0.29 19.04
CA THR A 198 -10.28 -0.72 20.44
C THR A 198 -8.79 -0.73 20.82
N ASP A 199 -8.47 -1.29 21.98
CA ASP A 199 -7.11 -1.54 22.42
C ASP A 199 -6.37 -2.60 21.58
N GLN A 200 -7.11 -3.45 20.85
CA GLN A 200 -6.57 -4.56 20.06
C GLN A 200 -7.03 -4.58 18.60
N HIS A 201 -7.97 -3.70 18.23
CA HIS A 201 -8.52 -3.64 16.89
C HIS A 201 -8.26 -2.30 16.23
N PHE A 202 -7.90 -2.32 14.95
CA PHE A 202 -7.86 -1.14 14.10
C PHE A 202 -8.58 -1.40 12.77
N ILE A 203 -9.09 -0.34 12.17
CA ILE A 203 -9.65 -0.40 10.81
C ILE A 203 -8.64 0.14 9.80
N LEU A 204 -8.51 -0.57 8.69
CA LEU A 204 -7.63 -0.26 7.58
C LEU A 204 -8.44 -0.06 6.31
N PHE A 205 -8.42 1.17 5.78
CA PHE A 205 -8.85 1.46 4.42
C PHE A 205 -7.65 1.38 3.50
N ASN A 206 -7.58 0.33 2.70
CA ASN A 206 -6.49 0.09 1.78
C ASN A 206 -6.95 0.30 0.33
N PHE A 207 -6.37 1.30 -0.34
CA PHE A 207 -6.64 1.62 -1.73
C PHE A 207 -5.48 1.19 -2.62
N SER A 208 -5.71 0.22 -3.48
CA SER A 208 -4.78 -0.17 -4.54
C SER A 208 -5.13 0.56 -5.83
N VAL A 209 -4.24 1.44 -6.26
CA VAL A 209 -4.39 2.26 -7.46
C VAL A 209 -3.57 1.64 -8.59
N SER A 210 -4.23 1.13 -9.63
CA SER A 210 -3.58 0.60 -10.83
C SER A 210 -3.76 1.57 -11.98
N ARG A 211 -2.68 1.97 -12.65
CA ARG A 211 -2.71 2.94 -13.77
C ARG A 211 -2.26 2.28 -15.06
N SER A 212 -2.89 2.56 -16.18
CA SER A 212 -2.56 1.90 -17.44
C SER A 212 -2.51 2.85 -18.63
N CYS A 213 -1.49 2.66 -19.46
CA CYS A 213 -1.32 3.32 -20.74
C CYS A 213 -0.57 2.38 -21.70
N PRO A 214 -0.93 2.32 -22.99
CA PRO A 214 -0.11 1.61 -23.97
C PRO A 214 1.35 2.08 -23.90
N ASN A 215 2.27 1.12 -24.05
CA ASN A 215 3.71 1.36 -24.17
C ASN A 215 4.40 1.95 -22.93
N ASN A 216 3.82 1.86 -21.73
CA ASN A 216 4.36 2.51 -20.51
C ASN A 216 4.11 1.68 -19.24
N ASN A 217 4.73 0.52 -19.14
CA ASN A 217 4.40 -0.48 -18.11
C ASN A 217 5.26 -0.44 -16.85
N ASN A 218 6.12 0.55 -16.66
CA ASN A 218 6.87 0.77 -15.42
C ASN A 218 6.41 2.01 -14.65
N ALA A 219 6.72 2.02 -13.34
CA ALA A 219 6.32 3.03 -12.37
C ALA A 219 6.75 4.46 -12.72
N TYR A 220 7.92 4.61 -13.34
CA TYR A 220 8.46 5.91 -13.74
C TYR A 220 7.67 6.48 -14.94
N ARG A 221 7.59 5.73 -16.04
CA ARG A 221 6.97 6.19 -17.31
C ARG A 221 5.47 6.41 -17.18
N ILE A 222 4.76 5.58 -16.41
CA ILE A 222 3.30 5.69 -16.29
C ILE A 222 2.89 7.04 -15.69
N GLU A 223 3.70 7.64 -14.81
CA GLU A 223 3.41 8.92 -14.19
C GLU A 223 3.35 10.07 -15.20
N GLU A 224 4.20 10.05 -16.23
CA GLU A 224 4.24 11.09 -17.29
C GLU A 224 2.96 11.10 -18.14
N HIS A 225 2.25 9.98 -18.19
CA HIS A 225 1.08 9.77 -19.04
C HIS A 225 -0.24 9.73 -18.27
N VAL A 226 -0.24 9.08 -17.11
CA VAL A 226 -1.38 8.93 -16.19
C VAL A 226 -0.91 9.29 -14.78
N PRO A 227 -0.93 10.60 -14.44
CA PRO A 227 -0.51 11.07 -13.14
C PRO A 227 -1.40 10.53 -12.02
N ARG A 228 -0.79 10.21 -10.87
CA ARG A 228 -1.52 9.71 -9.68
C ARG A 228 -2.48 10.72 -9.05
N LYS A 229 -2.30 12.02 -9.32
CA LYS A 229 -2.99 13.13 -8.65
C LYS A 229 -4.50 12.93 -8.55
N ASN A 230 -5.19 12.64 -9.66
CA ASN A 230 -6.65 12.52 -9.65
C ASN A 230 -7.17 11.31 -8.87
N PHE A 231 -6.37 10.24 -8.79
CA PHE A 231 -6.70 9.07 -7.99
C PHE A 231 -6.58 9.40 -6.49
N LEU A 232 -5.49 10.07 -6.10
CA LEU A 232 -5.30 10.55 -4.73
C LEU A 232 -6.38 11.56 -4.32
N ASP A 233 -6.69 12.54 -5.19
CA ASP A 233 -7.76 13.51 -4.94
C ASP A 233 -9.12 12.83 -4.74
N TYR A 234 -9.39 11.74 -5.46
CA TYR A 234 -10.60 10.94 -5.27
C TYR A 234 -10.58 10.19 -3.94
N ILE A 235 -9.46 9.56 -3.57
CA ILE A 235 -9.29 8.87 -2.27
C ILE A 235 -9.50 9.86 -1.11
N HIS A 236 -8.88 11.03 -1.17
CA HIS A 236 -9.06 12.05 -0.13
C HIS A 236 -10.52 12.49 0.00
N LYS A 237 -11.22 12.71 -1.13
CA LYS A 237 -12.65 13.04 -1.14
C LYS A 237 -13.53 11.92 -0.61
N PHE A 238 -13.17 10.66 -0.87
CA PHE A 238 -13.86 9.52 -0.27
C PHE A 238 -13.67 9.54 1.25
N MET A 239 -12.43 9.72 1.71
CA MET A 239 -12.11 9.79 3.15
C MET A 239 -12.71 11.03 3.85
N ASP A 240 -13.06 12.09 3.10
CA ASP A 240 -13.85 13.22 3.62
C ASP A 240 -15.31 12.86 3.93
N THR A 241 -15.75 11.63 3.65
CA THR A 241 -17.09 11.13 3.95
C THR A 241 -17.10 10.02 5.00
N VAL A 242 -15.93 9.57 5.46
CA VAL A 242 -15.81 8.43 6.38
C VAL A 242 -16.01 8.91 7.80
N GLU A 243 -17.06 8.38 8.44
CA GLU A 243 -17.43 8.61 9.82
C GLU A 243 -17.31 7.31 10.61
N ILE A 244 -16.68 7.39 11.78
CA ILE A 244 -16.55 6.28 12.72
C ILE A 244 -17.06 6.75 14.08
N GLU A 245 -18.09 6.09 14.58
CA GLU A 245 -18.64 6.29 15.91
C GLU A 245 -18.33 5.04 16.75
N LEU A 246 -17.43 5.16 17.72
CA LEU A 246 -17.11 4.06 18.64
C LEU A 246 -18.29 3.84 19.60
N GLN A 247 -18.48 2.60 20.08
CA GLN A 247 -19.39 2.39 21.21
C GLN A 247 -18.89 3.15 22.45
N PRO A 248 -19.79 3.56 23.36
CA PRO A 248 -19.44 4.38 24.52
C PRO A 248 -18.29 3.84 25.38
N GLU A 249 -18.20 2.51 25.53
CA GLU A 249 -17.14 1.88 26.31
C GLU A 249 -15.74 2.06 25.70
N PHE A 250 -15.62 1.94 24.37
CA PHE A 250 -14.36 2.10 23.66
C PHE A 250 -13.99 3.57 23.49
N GLU A 251 -15.00 4.43 23.32
CA GLU A 251 -14.82 5.88 23.34
C GLU A 251 -14.26 6.34 24.69
N GLN A 252 -14.79 5.83 25.80
CA GLN A 252 -14.30 6.16 27.13
C GLN A 252 -12.85 5.70 27.33
N LYS A 253 -12.50 4.48 26.89
CA LYS A 253 -11.11 3.97 26.91
C LYS A 253 -10.17 4.86 26.08
N ARG A 254 -10.60 5.27 24.88
CA ARG A 254 -9.83 6.17 24.00
C ARG A 254 -9.55 7.51 24.68
N GLU A 255 -10.56 8.10 25.33
CA GLU A 255 -10.41 9.38 26.04
C GLU A 255 -9.55 9.26 27.31
N GLN A 256 -9.57 8.12 28.00
CA GLN A 256 -8.64 7.86 29.10
C GLN A 256 -7.20 7.80 28.61
N GLN A 257 -6.96 7.08 27.50
CA GLN A 257 -5.64 6.97 26.90
C GLN A 257 -5.10 8.33 26.44
N LYS A 258 -5.93 9.17 25.80
CA LYS A 258 -5.54 10.53 25.39
C LYS A 258 -5.02 11.39 26.53
N LYS A 259 -5.49 11.20 27.77
CA LYS A 259 -5.02 11.97 28.95
C LYS A 259 -3.64 11.55 29.44
N LEU A 260 -3.21 10.33 29.10
CA LEU A 260 -1.93 9.76 29.50
C LEU A 260 -0.83 9.99 28.45
N GLU A 261 -1.22 10.41 27.25
CA GLU A 261 -0.34 10.49 26.09
C GLU A 261 0.32 11.85 25.92
N ASP A 262 1.60 11.81 25.57
CA ASP A 262 2.27 12.94 24.92
C ASP A 262 1.66 13.15 23.52
N GLU A 263 1.60 14.40 23.05
CA GLU A 263 0.99 14.74 21.75
C GLU A 263 1.71 14.14 20.53
N ALA A 264 2.78 13.37 20.73
CA ALA A 264 3.62 12.80 19.69
C ALA A 264 2.81 12.07 18.61
N LYS A 265 3.01 12.50 17.37
CA LYS A 265 2.42 11.94 16.14
C LYS A 265 3.52 11.24 15.33
N PRO A 266 3.93 10.02 15.70
CA PRO A 266 5.04 9.34 15.03
C PRO A 266 4.70 9.04 13.58
N VAL A 267 5.68 9.16 12.70
CA VAL A 267 5.52 8.94 11.26
C VAL A 267 6.46 7.84 10.80
N ILE A 268 5.99 7.05 9.82
CA ILE A 268 6.74 5.92 9.30
C ILE A 268 7.45 6.33 8.01
N GLU A 269 8.76 6.10 7.89
CA GLU A 269 9.53 6.46 6.70
C GLU A 269 10.33 5.28 6.14
N ALA A 270 10.57 5.29 4.82
CA ALA A 270 11.54 4.41 4.21
C ALA A 270 12.96 4.75 4.68
N THR A 271 13.81 3.73 4.86
CA THR A 271 15.23 3.94 5.18
C THR A 271 15.98 4.54 4.01
N SER A 272 17.09 5.25 4.28
CA SER A 272 17.98 5.76 3.24
C SER A 272 18.56 4.65 2.34
N GLU A 273 18.84 3.48 2.93
CA GLU A 273 19.26 2.26 2.21
C GLU A 273 18.18 1.81 1.20
N HIS A 274 16.92 1.78 1.63
CA HIS A 274 15.79 1.41 0.76
C HIS A 274 15.56 2.43 -0.36
N ILE A 275 15.67 3.73 -0.05
CA ILE A 275 15.54 4.81 -1.03
C ILE A 275 16.65 4.72 -2.09
N ALA A 276 17.91 4.48 -1.67
CA ALA A 276 19.03 4.32 -2.59
C ALA A 276 18.83 3.12 -3.52
N LEU A 277 18.43 1.97 -2.98
CA LEU A 277 18.14 0.77 -3.77
C LEU A 277 16.97 0.99 -4.74
N ALA A 278 15.93 1.69 -4.30
CA ALA A 278 14.76 1.98 -5.13
C ALA A 278 15.09 2.79 -6.39
N LYS A 279 16.08 3.70 -6.32
CA LYS A 279 16.57 4.45 -7.50
C LYS A 279 17.13 3.51 -8.56
N THR A 280 17.98 2.56 -8.14
CA THR A 280 18.54 1.54 -9.02
C THR A 280 17.45 0.66 -9.61
N VAL A 281 16.58 0.09 -8.77
CA VAL A 281 15.52 -0.83 -9.22
C VAL A 281 14.58 -0.17 -10.21
N MET A 282 14.09 1.05 -9.92
CA MET A 282 13.19 1.75 -10.83
C MET A 282 13.88 2.14 -12.15
N HIS A 283 15.18 2.45 -12.13
CA HIS A 283 15.97 2.70 -13.34
C HIS A 283 16.09 1.44 -14.19
N GLU A 284 16.46 0.30 -13.60
CA GLU A 284 16.59 -0.97 -14.31
C GLU A 284 15.27 -1.42 -14.93
N TRP A 285 14.15 -1.18 -14.26
CA TRP A 285 12.82 -1.50 -14.77
C TRP A 285 12.22 -0.45 -15.71
N SER A 286 12.92 0.66 -15.96
CA SER A 286 12.37 1.79 -16.72
C SER A 286 12.25 1.54 -18.24
N ASP A 287 12.86 0.47 -18.75
CA ASP A 287 12.70 0.00 -20.12
C ASP A 287 11.63 -1.09 -20.28
N CYS A 288 11.15 -1.65 -19.17
CA CYS A 288 10.35 -2.87 -19.20
C CYS A 288 9.06 -2.66 -19.99
N GLN A 289 8.93 -3.43 -21.08
CA GLN A 289 7.82 -3.37 -22.04
C GLN A 289 7.62 -1.99 -22.71
N TYR A 290 8.62 -1.12 -22.62
CA TYR A 290 8.68 0.14 -23.35
C TYR A 290 9.26 -0.09 -24.76
N LYS A 291 8.55 0.38 -25.78
CA LYS A 291 8.99 0.36 -27.17
C LYS A 291 9.25 1.79 -27.61
N ASP A 292 10.50 2.13 -27.79
CA ASP A 292 10.88 3.36 -28.48
C ASP A 292 10.90 3.08 -30.00
N PRO A 293 10.03 3.71 -30.81
CA PRO A 293 10.05 3.54 -32.26
C PRO A 293 11.30 4.13 -32.91
N SER A 294 12.00 5.05 -32.22
CA SER A 294 13.20 5.72 -32.73
C SER A 294 14.50 4.98 -32.43
N LYS A 295 14.43 3.91 -31.63
CA LYS A 295 15.59 3.09 -31.24
C LYS A 295 15.48 1.68 -31.77
N ASP A 296 16.61 1.11 -32.16
CA ASP A 296 16.69 -0.26 -32.64
C ASP A 296 16.35 -1.28 -31.55
N LYS A 297 15.97 -2.49 -31.97
CA LYS A 297 15.72 -3.63 -31.08
C LYS A 297 17.07 -4.11 -30.52
N GLY A 298 17.44 -3.60 -29.35
CA GLY A 298 18.70 -3.95 -28.67
C GLY A 298 19.38 -2.76 -28.01
N GLU A 299 19.00 -1.53 -28.37
CA GLU A 299 19.49 -0.34 -27.67
C GLU A 299 18.88 -0.20 -26.28
N ASP A 300 19.66 0.37 -25.37
CA ASP A 300 19.20 0.71 -24.02
C ASP A 300 18.10 1.79 -24.09
N ARG A 301 16.94 1.43 -23.56
CA ARG A 301 15.73 2.27 -23.52
C ARG A 301 15.38 2.73 -22.12
N ARG A 302 16.24 2.43 -21.13
CA ARG A 302 16.06 2.89 -19.75
C ARG A 302 16.00 4.41 -19.72
N ALA A 303 15.16 4.94 -18.85
CA ALA A 303 15.14 6.36 -18.52
C ALA A 303 16.50 6.75 -17.90
N PRO A 304 17.00 7.98 -18.12
CA PRO A 304 18.23 8.43 -17.49
C PRO A 304 18.19 8.24 -15.97
N PHE A 305 19.26 7.65 -15.40
CA PHE A 305 19.32 7.38 -13.96
C PHE A 305 19.10 8.63 -13.10
N LYS A 306 19.60 9.79 -13.57
CA LYS A 306 19.39 11.08 -12.91
C LYS A 306 17.90 11.44 -12.81
N ASP A 307 17.14 11.28 -13.90
CA ASP A 307 15.73 11.64 -13.92
C ASP A 307 14.90 10.72 -13.00
N VAL A 308 15.24 9.43 -12.99
CA VAL A 308 14.64 8.45 -12.05
C VAL A 308 14.98 8.80 -10.61
N SER A 309 16.24 9.14 -10.33
CA SER A 309 16.70 9.51 -8.99
C SER A 309 16.03 10.76 -8.46
N ASP A 310 16.00 11.83 -9.26
CA ASP A 310 15.32 13.09 -8.94
C ASP A 310 13.83 12.86 -8.68
N ARG A 311 13.21 11.93 -9.43
CA ARG A 311 11.82 11.54 -9.21
C ARG A 311 11.61 10.81 -7.90
N ILE A 312 12.49 9.86 -7.54
CA ILE A 312 12.44 9.17 -6.25
C ILE A 312 12.58 10.18 -5.11
N ASP A 313 13.56 11.08 -5.17
CA ASP A 313 13.78 12.10 -4.15
C ASP A 313 12.56 13.02 -4.01
N TRP A 314 11.94 13.40 -5.13
CA TRP A 314 10.71 14.17 -5.11
C TRP A 314 9.53 13.41 -4.49
N ILE A 315 9.37 12.10 -4.74
CA ILE A 315 8.22 11.35 -4.18
C ILE A 315 8.34 11.09 -2.68
N VAL A 316 9.56 10.86 -2.17
CA VAL A 316 9.81 10.57 -0.74
C VAL A 316 9.84 11.82 0.13
N THR A 317 10.01 12.99 -0.49
CA THR A 317 9.92 14.27 0.22
C THR A 317 8.50 14.43 0.81
N PRO A 318 8.37 14.63 2.13
CA PRO A 318 7.07 14.75 2.79
C PRO A 318 6.18 15.83 2.16
N LYS A 319 4.92 15.47 1.92
CA LYS A 319 3.89 16.37 1.35
C LYS A 319 2.70 16.44 2.30
N PRO A 320 2.66 17.47 3.17
CA PRO A 320 1.54 17.69 4.07
C PRO A 320 0.22 17.77 3.29
N THR A 321 -0.75 16.95 3.67
CA THR A 321 -2.11 17.02 3.13
C THR A 321 -2.99 17.91 4.01
N PRO A 322 -4.09 18.49 3.51
CA PRO A 322 -5.01 19.25 4.34
C PRO A 322 -5.43 18.46 5.59
N GLY A 323 -5.34 19.10 6.76
CA GLY A 323 -5.61 18.47 8.06
C GLY A 323 -4.46 17.65 8.65
N SER A 324 -3.26 17.67 8.05
CA SER A 324 -2.08 17.02 8.59
C SER A 324 -1.61 17.67 9.90
N TYR A 325 -1.25 16.85 10.88
CA TYR A 325 -0.54 17.28 12.07
C TYR A 325 0.95 17.54 11.78
N PRO A 326 1.65 18.33 12.61
CA PRO A 326 3.10 18.38 12.62
C PRO A 326 3.71 16.97 12.75
N ARG A 327 4.83 16.75 12.08
CA ARG A 327 5.55 15.46 12.15
C ARG A 327 6.16 15.30 13.55
N GLY A 328 5.90 14.16 14.20
CA GLY A 328 6.55 13.78 15.44
C GLY A 328 7.81 12.95 15.19
N GLU A 329 8.05 11.96 16.05
CA GLU A 329 9.15 11.01 15.92
C GLU A 329 9.13 10.26 14.59
N LEU A 330 10.32 9.99 14.03
CA LEU A 330 10.49 9.17 12.84
C LEU A 330 10.72 7.71 13.24
N ILE A 331 9.91 6.81 12.69
CA ILE A 331 10.09 5.36 12.80
C ILE A 331 10.43 4.82 11.40
N TYR A 332 11.57 4.16 11.27
CA TYR A 332 12.01 3.67 9.97
C TYR A 332 11.48 2.27 9.65
N ASN A 333 11.00 2.09 8.43
CA ASN A 333 10.59 0.80 7.89
C ASN A 333 11.82 -0.02 7.43
N HIS A 334 12.26 -0.94 8.28
CA HIS A 334 13.39 -1.84 7.99
C HIS A 334 12.97 -3.13 7.29
N ALA A 335 11.68 -3.49 7.30
CA ALA A 335 11.19 -4.82 6.94
C ALA A 335 11.60 -5.28 5.53
N ILE A 336 11.54 -4.39 4.54
CA ILE A 336 11.96 -4.72 3.16
C ILE A 336 13.46 -5.03 3.10
N MET A 337 14.29 -4.20 3.74
CA MET A 337 15.74 -4.38 3.71
C MET A 337 16.19 -5.57 4.52
N GLU A 338 15.55 -5.84 5.66
CA GLU A 338 15.81 -7.03 6.47
C GLU A 338 15.47 -8.31 5.70
N LYS A 339 14.34 -8.33 5.00
CA LYS A 339 13.95 -9.48 4.17
C LYS A 339 14.93 -9.72 3.03
N LEU A 340 15.41 -8.66 2.37
CA LEU A 340 16.47 -8.79 1.37
C LEU A 340 17.75 -9.39 1.96
N LYS A 341 18.19 -8.92 3.13
CA LYS A 341 19.39 -9.44 3.81
C LYS A 341 19.23 -10.90 4.22
N GLN A 342 18.07 -11.28 4.77
CA GLN A 342 17.74 -12.66 5.15
C GLN A 342 17.77 -13.59 3.95
N ASP A 343 17.12 -13.19 2.86
CA ASP A 343 17.04 -14.00 1.65
C ASP A 343 18.42 -14.15 0.97
N SER A 344 19.24 -13.10 0.97
CA SER A 344 20.62 -13.17 0.48
C SER A 344 21.47 -14.11 1.33
N ALA A 345 21.37 -14.06 2.66
CA ALA A 345 22.10 -14.96 3.54
C ALA A 345 21.71 -16.43 3.35
N GLN A 346 20.41 -16.72 3.19
CA GLN A 346 19.91 -18.06 2.88
C GLN A 346 20.45 -18.59 1.55
N ALA A 347 20.47 -17.75 0.51
CA ALA A 347 21.01 -18.12 -0.79
C ALA A 347 22.51 -18.47 -0.70
N SER A 348 23.30 -17.66 0.00
CA SER A 348 24.72 -17.94 0.23
C SER A 348 24.96 -19.24 0.98
N MET A 349 24.18 -19.52 2.04
CA MET A 349 24.27 -20.79 2.78
C MET A 349 23.95 -22.01 1.89
N MET A 350 22.91 -21.91 1.06
CA MET A 350 22.52 -23.00 0.15
C MET A 350 23.59 -23.26 -0.90
N GLN A 351 24.22 -22.20 -1.44
CA GLN A 351 25.32 -22.33 -2.39
C GLN A 351 26.55 -23.00 -1.74
N THR A 352 26.93 -22.57 -0.54
CA THR A 352 28.02 -23.23 0.21
C THR A 352 27.72 -24.70 0.51
N ALA A 353 26.46 -25.04 0.84
CA ALA A 353 26.05 -26.42 1.06
C ALA A 353 26.16 -27.28 -0.21
N LEU A 354 25.74 -26.74 -1.36
CA LEU A 354 25.85 -27.39 -2.67
C LEU A 354 27.31 -27.60 -3.07
N GLU A 355 28.17 -26.60 -2.90
CA GLU A 355 29.61 -26.67 -3.16
C GLU A 355 30.33 -27.66 -2.23
N SER A 356 29.88 -27.81 -0.98
CA SER A 356 30.43 -28.82 -0.06
C SER A 356 29.98 -30.25 -0.41
N SER A 357 28.72 -30.44 -0.83
CA SER A 357 28.17 -31.75 -1.24
C SER A 357 28.76 -32.29 -2.55
N THR A 358 29.32 -31.42 -3.40
CA THR A 358 29.94 -31.79 -4.68
C THR A 358 31.43 -32.11 -4.55
N ASN A 359 32.05 -31.78 -3.41
CA ASN A 359 33.45 -32.12 -3.11
C ASN A 359 33.62 -33.48 -2.40
N ASP A 360 32.54 -34.11 -1.95
CA ASP A 360 32.56 -35.52 -1.51
C ASP A 360 32.52 -36.46 -2.72
N LYS A 361 33.66 -36.59 -3.42
CA LYS A 361 33.91 -37.76 -4.27
C LYS A 361 34.11 -38.99 -3.37
N PRO A 362 33.57 -40.17 -3.72
CA PRO A 362 33.86 -41.38 -2.97
C PRO A 362 35.37 -41.66 -3.06
N LEU A 363 36.01 -41.82 -1.89
CA LEU A 363 37.35 -42.39 -1.79
C LEU A 363 37.32 -43.76 -2.48
N ALA A 364 38.05 -43.86 -3.59
CA ALA A 364 38.28 -45.09 -4.35
C ALA A 364 39.18 -46.06 -3.57
#